data_AF-A0A1H3JSH1-F1
#
_entry.id   AF-A0A1H3JSH1-F1
#
_cell.length_a   1.000
_cell.length_b   1.000
_cell.length_c   1.000
_cell.angle_alpha   90.00
_cell.angle_beta   90.00
_cell.angle_gamma   90.00
#
_symmetry.space_group_name_H-M   'P 1'
#
loop_
_entity.id
_entity.type
_entity.pdbx_description
1 polymer ?
#
loop_
_entity_poly.entity_id
_entity_poly.type
_entity_poly.pdbx_seq_one_letter_code
_entity_poly.pdbx_strand_id
1 'polypeptide(L)'
;MPHPLLTHDMIDTYQRDGVIVIRGLFKDHVETLRKGVARNMAEPGPFASENKKDGETGRFFDDYCNWQRIDEFAEVIEKSPAAEVAADLMGSQSTQVFHDHILVKEPGTSMATPWHTDGPYYFVDGVQNVSFWSPLDPVKEAALRCVAGSHAWEKPVMPMRWVANESYFPNKDDYMPVPDPEAEGMDIREWEMEPGDAVAFNYAILHGARGNTSQTRRRAFSLRLLGDDARYVERPGPTSPPFPEHGMNEGERLREDWFPVIYRR
;
A
#
# COMPACT_ATOMS: atom_id res chain seq x y z
N MET A 1 -21.39 7.13 13.61
CA MET A 1 -21.83 6.12 12.61
C MET A 1 -20.72 6.01 11.59
N PRO A 2 -20.47 4.82 11.01
CA PRO A 2 -19.44 4.68 10.00
C PRO A 2 -19.78 5.47 8.73
N HIS A 3 -18.77 5.81 7.95
CA HIS A 3 -18.90 6.47 6.65
C HIS A 3 -19.84 5.66 5.72
N PRO A 4 -20.68 6.31 4.89
CA PRO A 4 -21.67 5.61 4.04
C PRO A 4 -21.12 4.58 3.04
N LEU A 5 -19.81 4.56 2.79
CA LEU A 5 -19.14 3.53 1.98
C LEU A 5 -18.95 2.20 2.73
N LEU A 6 -19.16 2.18 4.05
CA LEU A 6 -18.92 1.04 4.91
C LEU A 6 -20.22 0.57 5.59
N THR A 7 -20.37 -0.74 5.67
CA THR A 7 -21.27 -1.37 6.64
C THR A 7 -20.48 -1.84 7.85
N HIS A 8 -21.16 -2.20 8.94
CA HIS A 8 -20.49 -2.78 10.10
C HIS A 8 -19.80 -4.12 9.74
N ASP A 9 -20.46 -4.98 8.97
CA ASP A 9 -19.90 -6.24 8.48
C ASP A 9 -18.60 -6.06 7.66
N MET A 10 -18.48 -4.93 6.94
CA MET A 10 -17.25 -4.59 6.21
C MET A 10 -16.10 -4.26 7.16
N ILE A 11 -16.38 -3.52 8.23
CA ILE A 11 -15.42 -3.21 9.28
C ILE A 11 -14.99 -4.49 10.00
N ASP A 12 -15.95 -5.33 10.40
CA ASP A 12 -15.67 -6.62 11.05
C ASP A 12 -14.88 -7.56 10.14
N THR A 13 -15.15 -7.54 8.84
CA THR A 13 -14.38 -8.30 7.85
C THR A 13 -12.95 -7.79 7.74
N TYR A 14 -12.74 -6.47 7.71
CA TYR A 14 -11.39 -5.92 7.71
C TYR A 14 -10.64 -6.26 9.01
N GLN A 15 -11.29 -6.21 10.17
CA GLN A 15 -10.66 -6.58 11.44
C GLN A 15 -10.26 -8.07 11.48
N ARG A 16 -11.15 -8.95 11.02
CA ARG A 16 -10.95 -10.41 11.02
C ARG A 16 -9.97 -10.88 9.94
N ASP A 17 -10.14 -10.41 8.72
CA ASP A 17 -9.42 -10.91 7.54
C ASP A 17 -8.24 -10.01 7.17
N GLY A 18 -8.16 -8.80 7.73
CA GLY A 18 -7.13 -7.79 7.46
C GLY A 18 -7.20 -7.17 6.06
N VAL A 19 -8.16 -7.59 5.23
CA VAL A 19 -8.33 -7.14 3.85
C VAL A 19 -9.80 -7.05 3.46
N ILE A 20 -10.16 -6.02 2.69
CA ILE A 20 -11.49 -5.87 2.08
C ILE A 20 -11.44 -4.99 0.83
N VAL A 21 -12.41 -5.15 -0.08
CA VAL A 21 -12.62 -4.21 -1.19
C VAL A 21 -13.66 -3.14 -0.83
N ILE A 22 -13.30 -1.87 -1.04
CA ILE A 22 -14.17 -0.71 -0.89
C ILE A 22 -14.52 -0.20 -2.29
N ARG A 23 -15.79 -0.30 -2.66
CA ARG A 23 -16.25 0.11 -3.99
C ARG A 23 -16.40 1.63 -4.08
N GLY A 24 -15.79 2.21 -5.10
CA GLY A 24 -15.86 3.62 -5.44
C GLY A 24 -15.25 4.60 -4.44
N LEU A 25 -14.27 4.17 -3.63
CA LEU A 25 -13.59 5.03 -2.64
C LEU A 25 -13.02 6.31 -3.28
N PHE A 26 -12.40 6.17 -4.44
CA PHE A 26 -11.79 7.26 -5.21
C PHE A 26 -12.50 7.53 -6.53
N LYS A 27 -13.75 7.07 -6.72
CA LYS A 27 -14.47 7.15 -8.01
C LYS A 27 -14.51 8.57 -8.59
N ASP A 28 -14.72 9.56 -7.73
CA ASP A 28 -14.87 10.97 -8.12
C ASP A 28 -13.49 11.67 -8.27
N HIS A 29 -12.40 10.95 -7.97
CA HIS A 29 -11.02 11.45 -7.96
C HIS A 29 -10.13 10.79 -9.02
N VAL A 30 -10.65 9.83 -9.80
CA VAL A 30 -9.88 9.04 -10.78
C VAL A 30 -9.15 9.95 -11.77
N GLU A 31 -9.82 10.95 -12.35
CA GLU A 31 -9.19 11.84 -13.34
C GLU A 31 -8.10 12.73 -12.74
N THR A 32 -8.29 13.18 -11.49
CA THR A 32 -7.26 13.93 -10.76
C THR A 32 -6.04 13.05 -10.51
N LEU A 33 -6.24 11.83 -10.01
CA LEU A 33 -5.15 10.87 -9.82
C LEU A 33 -4.44 10.53 -11.13
N ARG A 34 -5.17 10.36 -12.24
CA ARG A 34 -4.57 10.10 -13.57
C ARG A 34 -3.67 11.24 -14.03
N LYS A 35 -4.06 12.50 -13.78
CA LYS A 35 -3.23 13.68 -14.05
C LYS A 35 -2.00 13.70 -13.16
N GLY A 36 -2.15 13.42 -11.86
CA GLY A 36 -1.03 13.30 -10.93
C GLY A 36 -0.02 12.24 -11.34
N VAL A 37 -0.49 11.05 -11.76
CA VAL A 37 0.39 9.98 -12.28
C VAL A 37 1.11 10.42 -13.56
N ALA A 38 0.42 11.11 -14.48
CA ALA A 38 1.06 11.62 -15.69
C ALA A 38 2.16 12.65 -15.37
N ARG A 39 1.90 13.57 -14.44
CA ARG A 39 2.91 14.52 -13.93
C ARG A 39 4.07 13.78 -13.27
N ASN A 40 3.79 12.79 -12.42
CA ASN A 40 4.83 12.01 -11.76
C ASN A 40 5.74 11.29 -12.75
N MET A 41 5.19 10.70 -13.80
CA MET A 41 6.00 10.02 -14.82
C MET A 41 6.81 10.99 -15.68
N ALA A 42 6.31 12.22 -15.90
CA ALA A 42 7.02 13.26 -16.64
C ALA A 42 8.13 13.91 -15.79
N GLU A 43 7.89 14.04 -14.50
CA GLU A 43 8.77 14.63 -13.49
C GLU A 43 8.90 13.63 -12.33
N PRO A 44 9.75 12.60 -12.44
CA PRO A 44 9.89 11.59 -11.39
C PRO A 44 10.48 12.17 -10.10
N GLY A 45 10.06 11.59 -8.97
CA GLY A 45 10.53 11.95 -7.64
C GLY A 45 11.90 11.37 -7.34
N PRO A 46 12.47 11.72 -6.17
CA PRO A 46 13.79 11.23 -5.77
C PRO A 46 13.84 9.71 -5.58
N PHE A 47 12.69 9.07 -5.42
CA PHE A 47 12.56 7.63 -5.18
C PHE A 47 11.97 6.85 -6.35
N ALA A 48 11.81 7.51 -7.50
CA ALA A 48 11.33 6.86 -8.70
C ALA A 48 12.28 5.73 -9.13
N SER A 49 11.68 4.61 -9.54
CA SER A 49 12.40 3.46 -10.06
C SER A 49 11.77 2.96 -11.36
N GLU A 50 12.64 2.48 -12.25
CA GLU A 50 12.27 1.67 -13.41
C GLU A 50 12.67 0.24 -13.09
N ASN A 51 11.69 -0.56 -12.64
CA ASN A 51 11.94 -1.94 -12.25
C ASN A 51 12.26 -2.77 -13.50
N LYS A 52 13.53 -3.19 -13.59
CA LYS A 52 14.05 -4.00 -14.68
C LYS A 52 14.73 -5.23 -14.11
N LYS A 53 14.49 -6.37 -14.75
CA LYS A 53 15.12 -7.66 -14.45
C LYS A 53 15.32 -8.40 -15.76
N ASP A 54 16.48 -9.04 -15.91
CA ASP A 54 16.79 -9.79 -17.11
C ASP A 54 15.74 -10.88 -17.36
N GLY A 55 15.25 -10.96 -18.60
CA GLY A 55 14.20 -11.90 -19.01
C GLY A 55 12.77 -11.39 -18.84
N GLU A 56 12.54 -10.28 -18.15
CA GLU A 56 11.22 -9.64 -18.03
C GLU A 56 10.97 -8.64 -19.18
N THR A 57 9.73 -8.55 -19.63
CA THR A 57 9.28 -7.64 -20.70
C THR A 57 8.47 -6.47 -20.15
N GLY A 58 8.30 -5.44 -20.99
CA GLY A 58 7.48 -4.25 -20.71
C GLY A 58 8.18 -3.21 -19.81
N ARG A 59 7.39 -2.32 -19.22
CA ARG A 59 7.86 -1.21 -18.39
C ARG A 59 7.08 -1.16 -17.09
N PHE A 60 7.79 -1.22 -15.98
CA PHE A 60 7.24 -1.06 -14.64
C PHE A 60 7.90 0.13 -13.95
N PHE A 61 7.18 1.26 -13.95
CA PHE A 61 7.53 2.46 -13.20
C PHE A 61 6.88 2.42 -11.82
N ASP A 62 7.62 2.74 -10.78
CA ASP A 62 7.05 3.06 -9.48
C ASP A 62 7.76 4.23 -8.80
N ASP A 63 7.06 4.92 -7.91
CA ASP A 63 7.57 6.09 -7.20
C ASP A 63 6.72 6.38 -5.97
N TYR A 64 7.32 6.76 -4.85
CA TYR A 64 6.62 6.98 -3.58
C TYR A 64 6.99 8.31 -2.92
N CYS A 65 6.15 8.75 -1.98
CA CYS A 65 6.27 10.04 -1.27
C CYS A 65 6.16 11.26 -2.19
N ASN A 66 5.19 11.25 -3.11
CA ASN A 66 5.03 12.28 -4.15
C ASN A 66 3.94 13.30 -3.86
N TRP A 67 3.05 13.04 -2.91
CA TRP A 67 1.95 13.93 -2.54
C TRP A 67 2.36 15.36 -2.18
N GLN A 68 3.50 15.58 -1.54
CA GLN A 68 4.01 16.92 -1.19
C GLN A 68 4.46 17.73 -2.40
N ARG A 69 4.72 17.06 -3.53
CA ARG A 69 5.24 17.65 -4.77
C ARG A 69 4.19 17.71 -5.88
N ILE A 70 3.14 16.89 -5.78
CA ILE A 70 2.12 16.71 -6.81
C ILE A 70 0.77 17.07 -6.22
N ASP A 71 0.31 18.28 -6.55
CA ASP A 71 -0.96 18.86 -6.04
C ASP A 71 -2.15 17.92 -6.22
N GLU A 72 -2.21 17.17 -7.33
CA GLU A 72 -3.29 16.22 -7.59
C GLU A 72 -3.38 15.11 -6.53
N PHE A 73 -2.24 14.64 -6.01
CA PHE A 73 -2.22 13.63 -4.95
C PHE A 73 -2.56 14.25 -3.60
N ALA A 74 -2.01 15.43 -3.27
CA ALA A 74 -2.38 16.18 -2.07
C ALA A 74 -3.89 16.45 -2.01
N GLU A 75 -4.46 16.94 -3.12
CA GLU A 75 -5.90 17.22 -3.23
C GLU A 75 -6.75 15.97 -2.93
N VAL A 76 -6.38 14.82 -3.51
CA VAL A 76 -7.16 13.59 -3.32
C VAL A 76 -7.01 13.04 -1.91
N ILE A 77 -5.82 13.13 -1.32
CA ILE A 77 -5.59 12.71 0.07
C ILE A 77 -6.40 13.57 1.05
N GLU A 78 -6.52 14.87 0.79
CA GLU A 78 -7.30 15.80 1.62
C GLU A 78 -8.82 15.67 1.41
N LYS A 79 -9.27 15.58 0.15
CA LYS A 79 -10.70 15.74 -0.19
C LYS A 79 -11.46 14.43 -0.38
N SER A 80 -10.78 13.30 -0.52
CA SER A 80 -11.46 12.01 -0.68
C SER A 80 -12.00 11.48 0.66
N PRO A 81 -12.95 10.54 0.63
CA PRO A 81 -13.41 9.86 1.84
C PRO A 81 -12.37 8.96 2.54
N ALA A 82 -11.16 8.81 1.99
CA ALA A 82 -10.17 7.85 2.44
C ALA A 82 -9.80 8.01 3.92
N ALA A 83 -9.73 9.24 4.42
CA ALA A 83 -9.34 9.50 5.80
C ALA A 83 -10.35 8.98 6.83
N GLU A 84 -11.64 9.24 6.61
CA GLU A 84 -12.73 8.79 7.47
C GLU A 84 -12.96 7.27 7.33
N VAL A 85 -12.95 6.77 6.09
CA VAL A 85 -13.05 5.31 5.81
C VAL A 85 -11.92 4.55 6.50
N ALA A 86 -10.69 5.07 6.47
CA ALA A 86 -9.57 4.48 7.19
C ALA A 86 -9.80 4.46 8.71
N ALA A 87 -10.24 5.57 9.31
CA ALA A 87 -10.51 5.64 10.75
C ALA A 87 -11.55 4.60 11.19
N ASP A 88 -12.60 4.42 10.39
CA ASP A 88 -13.63 3.43 10.66
C ASP A 88 -13.13 1.99 10.51
N LEU A 89 -12.37 1.69 9.45
CA LEU A 89 -11.77 0.36 9.24
C LEU A 89 -10.79 0.01 10.37
N MET A 90 -9.94 0.96 10.78
CA MET A 90 -8.93 0.76 11.83
C MET A 90 -9.51 0.80 13.25
N GLY A 91 -10.73 1.31 13.42
CA GLY A 91 -11.30 1.59 14.74
C GLY A 91 -10.57 2.71 15.48
N SER A 92 -9.93 3.64 14.77
CA SER A 92 -9.18 4.76 15.36
C SER A 92 -10.05 6.01 15.53
N GLN A 93 -9.54 6.98 16.29
CA GLN A 93 -10.08 8.33 16.44
C GLN A 93 -9.43 9.32 15.49
N SER A 94 -8.23 9.03 15.00
CA SER A 94 -7.52 9.85 14.02
C SER A 94 -6.96 9.04 12.86
N THR A 95 -6.73 9.72 11.73
CA THR A 95 -6.03 9.17 10.58
C THR A 95 -4.86 10.07 10.23
N GLN A 96 -3.67 9.50 10.26
CA GLN A 96 -2.40 10.14 9.90
C GLN A 96 -1.90 9.56 8.58
N VAL A 97 -1.39 10.40 7.70
CA VAL A 97 -0.84 9.92 6.43
C VAL A 97 0.60 9.51 6.60
N PHE A 98 0.93 8.37 6.03
CA PHE A 98 2.29 7.85 6.02
C PHE A 98 3.01 8.18 4.70
N HIS A 99 2.52 7.65 3.58
CA HIS A 99 3.00 8.01 2.25
C HIS A 99 2.01 7.56 1.15
N ASP A 100 2.16 8.13 -0.04
CA ASP A 100 1.58 7.64 -1.28
C ASP A 100 2.61 6.83 -2.09
N HIS A 101 2.13 5.92 -2.94
CA HIS A 101 2.96 5.15 -3.88
C HIS A 101 2.21 4.97 -5.20
N ILE A 102 2.91 5.28 -6.28
CA ILE A 102 2.43 5.17 -7.64
C ILE A 102 3.06 3.94 -8.27
N LEU A 103 2.24 3.10 -8.89
CA LEU A 103 2.71 1.93 -9.65
C LEU A 103 2.08 1.96 -11.04
N VAL A 104 2.92 1.90 -12.07
CA VAL A 104 2.48 1.89 -13.46
C VAL A 104 3.12 0.72 -14.18
N LYS A 105 2.30 -0.24 -14.60
CA LYS A 105 2.70 -1.33 -15.50
C LYS A 105 2.12 -1.05 -16.89
N GLU A 106 2.98 -0.78 -17.87
CA GLU A 106 2.58 -0.63 -19.28
C GLU A 106 2.09 -1.98 -19.84
N PRO A 107 1.35 -2.00 -20.98
CA PRO A 107 0.95 -3.24 -21.64
C PRO A 107 2.14 -4.18 -21.90
N GLY A 108 1.94 -5.49 -21.67
CA GLY A 108 2.97 -6.51 -21.89
C GLY A 108 4.08 -6.55 -20.83
N THR A 109 3.85 -5.92 -19.67
CA THR A 109 4.80 -5.96 -18.55
C THR A 109 4.69 -7.28 -17.80
N SER A 110 5.63 -8.21 -18.00
CA SER A 110 5.57 -9.54 -17.38
C SER A 110 5.91 -9.53 -15.89
N MET A 111 6.71 -8.55 -15.45
CA MET A 111 7.22 -8.49 -14.09
C MET A 111 6.07 -8.46 -13.06
N ALA A 112 6.00 -9.51 -12.25
CA ALA A 112 5.13 -9.58 -11.09
C ALA A 112 5.72 -8.82 -9.90
N THR A 113 4.84 -8.34 -9.01
CA THR A 113 5.22 -7.94 -7.66
C THR A 113 5.15 -9.21 -6.80
N PRO A 114 6.27 -9.68 -6.22
CA PRO A 114 6.28 -10.94 -5.47
C PRO A 114 5.44 -10.85 -4.19
N TRP A 115 5.17 -12.00 -3.58
CA TRP A 115 4.53 -12.05 -2.27
C TRP A 115 5.42 -11.37 -1.21
N HIS A 116 4.84 -10.43 -0.46
CA HIS A 116 5.51 -9.71 0.62
C HIS A 116 4.49 -9.11 1.60
N THR A 117 4.97 -8.65 2.75
CA THR A 117 4.24 -7.77 3.68
C THR A 117 4.93 -6.41 3.69
N ASP A 118 4.16 -5.33 3.80
CA ASP A 118 4.68 -3.96 3.80
C ASP A 118 5.35 -3.60 5.14
N GLY A 119 4.76 -4.03 6.26
CA GLY A 119 5.11 -3.60 7.62
C GLY A 119 6.62 -3.62 7.95
N PRO A 120 7.36 -4.71 7.66
CA PRO A 120 8.80 -4.79 7.94
C PRO A 120 9.65 -3.73 7.25
N TYR A 121 9.24 -3.22 6.08
CA TYR A 121 9.98 -2.18 5.36
C TYR A 121 9.79 -0.80 5.97
N TYR A 122 8.70 -0.58 6.72
CA TYR A 122 8.31 0.71 7.26
C TYR A 122 8.86 0.90 8.67
N PHE A 123 9.36 2.09 8.97
CA PHE A 123 9.73 2.55 10.33
C PHE A 123 8.51 2.84 11.24
N VAL A 124 7.44 2.06 11.09
CA VAL A 124 6.20 2.20 11.87
C VAL A 124 5.81 0.86 12.47
N ASP A 125 5.51 0.89 13.77
CA ASP A 125 4.85 -0.19 14.51
C ASP A 125 3.41 0.23 14.86
N GLY A 126 2.57 -0.73 15.24
CA GLY A 126 1.15 -0.55 15.49
C GLY A 126 0.27 -1.31 14.49
N VAL A 127 -0.93 -1.69 14.93
CA VAL A 127 -1.86 -2.52 14.15
C VAL A 127 -2.98 -1.71 13.51
N GLN A 128 -3.24 -0.47 13.98
CA GLN A 128 -4.16 0.44 13.32
C GLN A 128 -3.47 1.08 12.12
N ASN A 129 -3.43 0.36 11.01
CA ASN A 129 -2.86 0.83 9.76
C ASN A 129 -3.66 0.29 8.59
N VAL A 130 -3.73 1.05 7.49
CA VAL A 130 -4.38 0.61 6.25
C VAL A 130 -3.61 1.09 5.04
N SER A 131 -3.43 0.19 4.08
CA SER A 131 -2.96 0.48 2.73
C SER A 131 -4.16 0.37 1.81
N PHE A 132 -4.54 1.49 1.20
CA PHE A 132 -5.47 1.47 0.08
C PHE A 132 -4.66 1.28 -1.21
N TRP A 133 -5.01 0.28 -2.00
CA TRP A 133 -4.55 0.13 -3.38
C TRP A 133 -5.74 0.36 -4.31
N SER A 134 -5.67 1.41 -5.13
CA SER A 134 -6.74 1.80 -6.05
C SER A 134 -6.24 1.82 -7.50
N PRO A 135 -6.81 0.99 -8.38
CA PRO A 135 -6.49 1.07 -9.79
C PRO A 135 -7.15 2.31 -10.42
N LEU A 136 -6.43 2.95 -11.33
CA LEU A 136 -6.94 4.06 -12.15
C LEU A 136 -7.31 3.60 -13.57
N ASP A 137 -7.34 2.30 -13.80
CA ASP A 137 -7.68 1.64 -15.06
C ASP A 137 -8.47 0.37 -14.71
N PRO A 138 -9.43 -0.09 -15.53
CA PRO A 138 -10.20 -1.28 -15.20
C PRO A 138 -9.31 -2.51 -14.98
N VAL A 139 -9.58 -3.27 -13.91
CA VAL A 139 -8.90 -4.52 -13.59
C VAL A 139 -9.89 -5.66 -13.79
N LYS A 140 -9.77 -6.33 -14.94
CA LYS A 140 -10.62 -7.49 -15.30
C LYS A 140 -10.02 -8.82 -14.86
N GLU A 141 -8.70 -8.93 -14.89
CA GLU A 141 -7.98 -10.06 -14.32
C GLU A 141 -7.42 -9.59 -12.99
N ALA A 142 -7.91 -10.17 -11.89
CA ALA A 142 -7.60 -9.72 -10.54
C ALA A 142 -6.07 -9.64 -10.36
N ALA A 143 -5.57 -8.42 -10.18
CA ALA A 143 -4.15 -8.14 -10.26
C ALA A 143 -3.47 -8.25 -8.89
N LEU A 144 -4.03 -7.57 -7.89
CA LEU A 144 -3.60 -7.63 -6.50
C LEU A 144 -4.25 -8.82 -5.82
N ARG A 145 -3.46 -9.56 -5.06
CA ARG A 145 -3.84 -10.77 -4.35
C ARG A 145 -3.40 -10.62 -2.90
N CYS A 146 -4.27 -10.97 -1.97
CA CYS A 146 -4.02 -10.83 -0.53
C CYS A 146 -4.40 -12.13 0.19
N VAL A 147 -3.59 -12.58 1.15
CA VAL A 147 -3.92 -13.73 1.99
C VAL A 147 -4.72 -13.26 3.19
N ALA A 148 -6.01 -13.60 3.24
CA ALA A 148 -6.88 -13.23 4.36
C ALA A 148 -6.36 -13.82 5.68
N GLY A 149 -6.35 -13.01 6.73
CA GLY A 149 -5.90 -13.40 8.08
C GLY A 149 -4.38 -13.41 8.28
N SER A 150 -3.58 -13.18 7.23
CA SER A 150 -2.11 -13.19 7.35
C SER A 150 -1.55 -12.05 8.20
N HIS A 151 -2.31 -10.98 8.40
CA HIS A 151 -1.94 -9.89 9.32
C HIS A 151 -1.88 -10.32 10.78
N ALA A 152 -2.48 -11.46 11.13
CA ALA A 152 -2.49 -12.01 12.48
C ALA A 152 -1.44 -13.11 12.71
N TRP A 153 -0.52 -13.34 11.76
CA TRP A 153 0.57 -14.30 11.96
C TRP A 153 1.52 -13.89 13.08
N GLU A 154 2.08 -14.88 13.78
CA GLU A 154 2.97 -14.66 14.94
C GLU A 154 4.25 -13.91 14.56
N LYS A 155 4.73 -14.10 13.33
CA LYS A 155 5.93 -13.45 12.82
C LYS A 155 5.67 -12.80 11.47
N PRO A 156 6.26 -11.62 11.22
CA PRO A 156 6.23 -11.01 9.90
C PRO A 156 6.98 -11.85 8.88
N VAL A 157 6.58 -11.71 7.62
CA VAL A 157 7.29 -12.32 6.49
C VAL A 157 8.61 -11.60 6.23
N MET A 158 9.64 -12.35 5.86
CA MET A 158 10.97 -11.83 5.60
C MET A 158 10.94 -10.75 4.51
N PRO A 159 11.38 -9.51 4.81
CA PRO A 159 11.51 -8.49 3.79
C PRO A 159 12.67 -8.87 2.85
N MET A 160 12.41 -8.81 1.55
CA MET A 160 13.34 -9.18 0.49
C MET A 160 13.72 -7.97 -0.37
N ARG A 161 14.96 -7.93 -0.84
CA ARG A 161 15.39 -7.13 -2.00
C ARG A 161 15.03 -7.87 -3.27
N TRP A 162 13.89 -7.58 -3.86
CA TRP A 162 13.30 -8.43 -4.91
C TRP A 162 14.17 -8.60 -6.16
N VAL A 163 14.84 -7.54 -6.60
CA VAL A 163 15.73 -7.60 -7.77
C VAL A 163 16.97 -8.46 -7.50
N ALA A 164 17.54 -8.35 -6.30
CA ALA A 164 18.73 -9.11 -5.89
C ALA A 164 18.40 -10.52 -5.36
N ASN A 165 17.14 -10.78 -5.00
CA ASN A 165 16.69 -11.99 -4.31
C ASN A 165 17.46 -12.25 -2.99
N GLU A 166 17.68 -11.18 -2.22
CA GLU A 166 18.41 -11.22 -0.94
C GLU A 166 17.52 -10.75 0.21
N SER A 167 17.82 -11.20 1.44
CA SER A 167 17.17 -10.65 2.64
C SER A 167 17.46 -9.16 2.76
N TYR A 168 16.45 -8.39 3.10
CA TYR A 168 16.57 -6.93 3.22
C TYR A 168 17.33 -6.53 4.50
N PHE A 169 17.12 -7.29 5.58
CA PHE A 169 17.81 -7.16 6.87
C PHE A 169 18.62 -8.43 7.21
N PRO A 170 19.67 -8.31 8.04
CA PRO A 170 20.52 -9.45 8.41
C PRO A 170 19.86 -10.42 9.40
N ASN A 171 18.91 -9.96 10.22
CA ASN A 171 18.32 -10.75 11.30
C ASN A 171 17.20 -11.67 10.79
N LYS A 172 17.57 -12.84 10.25
CA LYS A 172 16.60 -13.76 9.63
C LYS A 172 15.62 -14.41 10.61
N ASP A 173 16.01 -14.62 11.87
CA ASP A 173 15.22 -15.37 12.86
C ASP A 173 13.98 -14.62 13.37
N ASP A 174 13.96 -13.30 13.15
CA ASP A 174 12.83 -12.41 13.47
C ASP A 174 11.67 -12.56 12.48
N TYR A 175 11.90 -13.25 11.35
CA TYR A 175 10.95 -13.37 10.26
C TYR A 175 10.64 -14.82 9.90
N MET A 176 9.45 -15.06 9.37
CA MET A 176 9.15 -16.31 8.67
C MET A 176 9.56 -16.21 7.18
N PRO A 177 9.91 -17.33 6.52
CA PRO A 177 10.14 -17.32 5.08
C PRO A 177 8.89 -16.85 4.32
N VAL A 178 9.09 -16.30 3.12
CA VAL A 178 7.97 -15.97 2.22
C VAL A 178 7.29 -17.29 1.82
N PRO A 179 6.02 -17.51 2.21
CA PRO A 179 5.33 -18.74 1.83
C PRO A 179 4.94 -18.71 0.35
N ASP A 180 4.49 -19.86 -0.16
CA ASP A 180 3.80 -19.95 -1.45
C ASP A 180 2.30 -20.15 -1.17
N PRO A 181 1.48 -19.07 -1.18
CA PRO A 181 0.07 -19.17 -0.81
C PRO A 181 -0.73 -20.12 -1.68
N GLU A 182 -0.36 -20.31 -2.95
CA GLU A 182 -1.07 -21.19 -3.87
C GLU A 182 -0.73 -22.65 -3.59
N ALA A 183 0.56 -22.96 -3.44
CA ALA A 183 1.01 -24.32 -3.11
C ALA A 183 0.54 -24.77 -1.71
N GLU A 184 0.43 -23.82 -0.78
CA GLU A 184 0.01 -24.06 0.60
C GLU A 184 -1.52 -24.01 0.79
N GLY A 185 -2.29 -23.71 -0.26
CA GLY A 185 -3.76 -23.71 -0.22
C GLY A 185 -4.35 -22.63 0.71
N MET A 186 -3.68 -21.48 0.81
CA MET A 186 -4.12 -20.37 1.65
C MET A 186 -5.37 -19.67 1.09
N ASP A 187 -6.09 -18.95 1.94
CA ASP A 187 -7.27 -18.15 1.53
C ASP A 187 -6.84 -16.86 0.82
N ILE A 188 -6.62 -16.97 -0.49
CA ILE A 188 -6.24 -15.85 -1.36
C ILE A 188 -7.50 -15.10 -1.81
N ARG A 189 -7.57 -13.82 -1.48
CA ARG A 189 -8.61 -12.89 -1.92
C ARG A 189 -8.09 -12.01 -3.05
N GLU A 190 -8.90 -11.89 -4.09
CA GLU A 190 -8.61 -11.09 -5.29
C GLU A 190 -9.93 -10.60 -5.90
N TRP A 191 -9.92 -9.43 -6.54
CA TRP A 191 -11.14 -8.79 -7.04
C TRP A 191 -10.95 -8.20 -8.44
N GLU A 192 -11.99 -8.31 -9.25
CA GLU A 192 -12.21 -7.40 -10.38
C GLU A 192 -12.58 -6.02 -9.85
N MET A 193 -12.07 -4.96 -10.48
CA MET A 193 -12.20 -3.59 -9.97
C MET A 193 -12.42 -2.58 -11.08
N GLU A 194 -13.34 -1.65 -10.81
CA GLU A 194 -13.50 -0.45 -11.62
C GLU A 194 -12.52 0.65 -11.15
N PRO A 195 -12.16 1.61 -12.03
CA PRO A 195 -11.31 2.73 -11.62
C PRO A 195 -11.88 3.46 -10.40
N GLY A 196 -11.06 3.61 -9.37
CA GLY A 196 -11.44 4.27 -8.12
C GLY A 196 -12.07 3.35 -7.06
N ASP A 197 -12.29 2.07 -7.33
CA ASP A 197 -12.38 1.06 -6.26
C ASP A 197 -11.06 1.01 -5.48
N ALA A 198 -11.05 0.49 -4.27
CA ALA A 198 -9.83 0.29 -3.49
C ALA A 198 -9.84 -1.05 -2.76
N VAL A 199 -8.74 -1.79 -2.81
CA VAL A 199 -8.49 -2.84 -1.82
C VAL A 199 -7.86 -2.16 -0.61
N ALA A 200 -8.49 -2.29 0.54
CA ALA A 200 -7.98 -1.86 1.83
C ALA A 200 -7.36 -3.07 2.53
N PHE A 201 -6.07 -3.01 2.87
CA PHE A 201 -5.39 -4.10 3.58
C PHE A 201 -4.48 -3.58 4.68
N ASN A 202 -4.32 -4.35 5.76
CA ASN A 202 -3.35 -4.08 6.83
C ASN A 202 -1.92 -4.29 6.31
N TYR A 203 -0.94 -3.53 6.80
CA TYR A 203 0.48 -3.61 6.38
C TYR A 203 1.10 -4.99 6.62
N ALA A 204 0.54 -5.78 7.54
CA ALA A 204 0.96 -7.16 7.79
C ALA A 204 0.27 -8.19 6.87
N ILE A 205 -0.63 -7.78 5.96
CA ILE A 205 -1.21 -8.70 4.98
C ILE A 205 -0.15 -9.12 3.97
N LEU A 206 0.04 -10.43 3.83
CA LEU A 206 0.80 -11.01 2.74
C LEU A 206 0.06 -10.76 1.43
N HIS A 207 0.70 -10.05 0.52
CA HIS A 207 0.12 -9.68 -0.76
C HIS A 207 1.15 -9.71 -1.88
N GLY A 208 0.65 -9.83 -3.10
CA GLY A 208 1.44 -9.85 -4.33
C GLY A 208 0.60 -9.38 -5.49
N ALA A 209 1.24 -9.07 -6.62
CA ALA A 209 0.51 -8.65 -7.81
C ALA A 209 1.04 -9.28 -9.08
N ARG A 210 0.14 -9.77 -9.94
CA ARG A 210 0.51 -10.30 -11.25
C ARG A 210 1.11 -9.21 -12.16
N GLY A 211 1.83 -9.65 -13.19
CA GLY A 211 2.23 -8.80 -14.31
C GLY A 211 1.01 -8.19 -15.02
N ASN A 212 1.27 -7.28 -15.96
CA ASN A 212 0.24 -6.74 -16.84
C ASN A 212 0.29 -7.42 -18.22
N THR A 213 -0.46 -8.52 -18.34
CA THR A 213 -0.67 -9.28 -19.58
C THR A 213 -1.72 -8.63 -20.51
N SER A 214 -2.40 -7.57 -20.05
CA SER A 214 -3.42 -6.88 -20.85
C SER A 214 -2.82 -5.97 -21.91
N GLN A 215 -3.67 -5.55 -22.86
CA GLN A 215 -3.33 -4.57 -23.90
C GLN A 215 -3.46 -3.11 -23.40
N THR A 216 -3.78 -2.91 -22.13
CA THR A 216 -4.02 -1.59 -21.54
C THR A 216 -3.05 -1.32 -20.41
N ARG A 217 -2.64 -0.06 -20.24
CA ARG A 217 -1.85 0.36 -19.09
C ARG A 217 -2.63 0.10 -17.80
N ARG A 218 -1.92 -0.32 -16.75
CA ARG A 218 -2.44 -0.42 -15.39
C ARG A 218 -1.71 0.55 -14.47
N ARG A 219 -2.39 1.64 -14.10
CA ARG A 219 -1.95 2.54 -13.04
C ARG A 219 -2.61 2.17 -11.72
N ALA A 220 -1.86 2.26 -10.63
CA ALA A 220 -2.39 2.18 -9.28
C ALA A 220 -1.88 3.35 -8.45
N PHE A 221 -2.80 4.00 -7.75
CA PHE A 221 -2.53 4.93 -6.67
C PHE A 221 -2.69 4.16 -5.37
N SER A 222 -1.68 4.20 -4.51
CA SER A 222 -1.74 3.57 -3.20
C SER A 222 -1.48 4.58 -2.10
N LEU A 223 -2.29 4.53 -1.04
CA LEU A 223 -2.23 5.47 0.08
C LEU A 223 -2.12 4.71 1.39
N ARG A 224 -1.04 4.99 2.14
CA ARG A 224 -0.76 4.37 3.44
C ARG A 224 -1.17 5.33 4.55
N LEU A 225 -2.06 4.85 5.40
CA LEU A 225 -2.63 5.61 6.51
C LEU A 225 -2.44 4.85 7.83
N LEU A 226 -2.37 5.62 8.91
CA LEU A 226 -2.07 5.18 10.26
C LEU A 226 -3.12 5.69 11.23
N GLY A 227 -3.41 4.88 12.25
CA GLY A 227 -4.31 5.18 13.36
C GLY A 227 -3.59 5.68 14.61
N ASP A 228 -4.22 5.50 15.76
CA ASP A 228 -3.78 6.12 17.01
C ASP A 228 -2.61 5.39 17.68
N ASP A 229 -2.48 4.10 17.43
CA ASP A 229 -1.44 3.24 18.00
C ASP A 229 -0.11 3.28 17.24
N ALA A 230 -0.08 3.92 16.07
CA ALA A 230 1.11 4.00 15.25
C ALA A 230 2.25 4.69 15.98
N ARG A 231 3.42 4.04 16.04
CA ARG A 231 4.65 4.55 16.66
C ARG A 231 5.84 4.38 15.73
N TYR A 232 6.81 5.28 15.83
CA TYR A 232 8.10 5.08 15.19
C TYR A 232 8.83 3.89 15.83
N VAL A 233 9.39 3.04 14.96
CA VAL A 233 10.25 1.91 15.33
C VAL A 233 11.53 1.96 14.49
N GLU A 234 12.67 1.84 15.16
CA GLU A 234 13.98 1.72 14.56
C GLU A 234 14.11 0.36 13.89
N ARG A 235 14.48 0.36 12.61
CA ARG A 235 14.71 -0.87 11.84
C ARG A 235 16.20 -1.20 11.84
N PRO A 236 16.59 -2.49 11.70
CA PRO A 236 17.99 -2.90 11.67
C PRO A 236 18.82 -2.34 10.49
N GLY A 237 18.19 -1.62 9.57
CA GLY A 237 18.80 -1.02 8.40
C GLY A 237 17.90 0.04 7.76
N PRO A 238 18.24 0.51 6.54
CA PRO A 238 17.45 1.50 5.83
C PRO A 238 16.00 1.05 5.65
N THR A 239 15.03 1.95 5.78
CA THR A 239 13.62 1.67 5.51
C THR A 239 13.24 1.99 4.06
N SER A 240 12.07 1.53 3.63
CA SER A 240 11.49 1.88 2.34
C SER A 240 10.03 2.29 2.53
N PRO A 241 9.65 3.56 2.33
CA PRO A 241 10.51 4.70 1.94
C PRO A 241 11.60 5.07 2.98
N PRO A 242 12.72 5.67 2.53
CA PRO A 242 13.72 6.21 3.43
C PRO A 242 13.33 7.63 3.86
N PHE A 243 13.23 7.85 5.18
CA PHE A 243 13.00 9.17 5.78
C PHE A 243 14.21 9.58 6.63
N PRO A 244 15.32 10.04 6.01
CA PRO A 244 16.51 10.42 6.77
C PRO A 244 16.23 11.63 7.66
N GLU A 245 17.00 11.78 8.74
CA GLU A 245 17.00 12.98 9.59
C GLU A 245 15.63 13.34 10.18
N HIS A 246 14.74 12.36 10.34
CA HIS A 246 13.40 12.57 10.90
C HIS A 246 13.41 13.02 12.37
N GLY A 247 14.47 12.71 13.13
CA GLY A 247 14.71 13.20 14.49
C GLY A 247 13.74 12.68 15.57
N MET A 248 13.05 11.56 15.31
CA MET A 248 12.12 10.92 16.26
C MET A 248 12.85 9.87 17.09
N ASN A 249 12.37 9.63 18.32
CA ASN A 249 12.85 8.57 19.20
C ASN A 249 11.90 7.36 19.19
N GLU A 250 12.45 6.16 19.38
CA GLU A 250 11.71 4.89 19.46
C GLU A 250 10.44 5.02 20.32
N GLY A 251 9.29 4.58 19.79
CA GLY A 251 8.02 4.62 20.51
C GLY A 251 7.31 5.99 20.54
N GLU A 252 7.84 7.02 19.87
CA GLU A 252 7.13 8.28 19.65
C GLU A 252 6.04 8.13 18.58
N ARG A 253 5.00 8.97 18.64
CA ARG A 253 4.10 9.14 17.49
C ARG A 253 4.86 9.82 16.36
N LEU A 254 4.45 9.52 15.13
CA LEU A 254 5.02 10.18 13.96
C LEU A 254 4.74 11.68 14.01
N ARG A 255 5.75 12.48 13.66
CA ARG A 255 5.67 13.94 13.62
C ARG A 255 4.61 14.44 12.63
N GLU A 256 3.73 15.33 13.08
CA GLU A 256 2.59 15.79 12.26
C GLU A 256 3.00 16.73 11.11
N ASP A 257 4.18 17.34 11.15
CA ASP A 257 4.65 18.24 10.08
C ASP A 257 5.18 17.50 8.84
N TRP A 258 5.61 16.24 8.99
CA TRP A 258 5.95 15.37 7.85
C TRP A 258 4.81 14.42 7.50
N PHE A 259 4.10 13.95 8.53
CA PHE A 259 3.02 12.97 8.46
C PHE A 259 1.75 13.60 9.03
N PRO A 260 1.05 14.49 8.30
CA PRO A 260 -0.10 15.20 8.85
C PRO A 260 -1.25 14.27 9.23
N VAL A 261 -1.92 14.64 10.31
CA VAL A 261 -3.22 14.08 10.69
C VAL A 261 -4.30 14.75 9.85
N ILE A 262 -4.96 13.98 9.01
CA ILE A 262 -5.94 14.46 8.03
C ILE A 262 -7.39 14.21 8.45
N TYR A 263 -7.62 13.48 9.55
CA TYR A 263 -8.95 13.27 10.12
C TYR A 263 -8.89 13.09 11.63
N ARG A 264 -9.89 13.63 12.33
CA ARG A 264 -10.18 13.43 13.76
C ARG A 264 -11.70 13.35 13.93
N ARG A 265 -12.18 12.36 14.69
CA ARG A 265 -13.60 12.17 14.99
C ARG A 265 -14.17 13.23 15.94
#